data_AF-A0A1Q2KVU6-F1
#
_entry.id   AF-A0A1Q2KVU6-F1
#
_cell.length_a   1.000
_cell.length_b   1.000
_cell.length_c   1.000
_cell.angle_alpha   90.00
_cell.angle_beta   90.00
_cell.angle_gamma   90.00
#
_symmetry.space_group_name_H-M   'P 1'
#
loop_
_entity.id
_entity.type
_entity.pdbx_description
1 polymer ?
#
loop_
_entity_poly.entity_id
_entity_poly.type
_entity_poly.pdbx_seq_one_letter_code
_entity_poly.pdbx_strand_id
1 'polypeptide(L)'
;MLELLNSVKSLPSDERIKSKRAREYVKLMRLYEELEREKARLDRELEEDEKQEAFEALSSEFNIPPHVTVRDAAEIMGISPQMVRRYCAEGKLSAQQTLEGSGKWRIATAQLMEQPNWERFIDKRAKLKKQSTALADEVLAQLDSGV
;
A
#
# COMPACT_ATOMS: atom_id res chain seq x y z
N MET A 1 12.00 17.83 0.68
CA MET A 1 10.74 18.39 0.13
C MET A 1 10.99 19.53 -0.87
N LEU A 2 11.87 20.51 -0.56
CA LEU A 2 12.23 21.60 -1.48
C LEU A 2 13.00 21.15 -2.73
N GLU A 3 13.79 20.08 -2.66
CA GLU A 3 14.59 19.60 -3.80
C GLU A 3 13.76 18.97 -4.92
N LEU A 4 12.67 18.26 -4.59
CA LEU A 4 11.74 17.68 -5.58
C LEU A 4 10.97 18.75 -6.37
N LEU A 5 10.72 19.91 -5.79
CA LEU A 5 10.01 21.01 -6.47
C LEU A 5 10.88 21.77 -7.49
N ASN A 6 12.20 21.55 -7.46
CA ASN A 6 13.16 22.19 -8.35
C ASN A 6 13.42 21.37 -9.63
N SER A 7 13.10 20.07 -9.65
CA SER A 7 13.24 19.23 -10.84
C SER A 7 12.14 19.48 -11.88
N VAL A 8 11.00 20.04 -11.47
CA VAL A 8 9.89 20.33 -12.39
C VAL A 8 10.02 21.70 -13.02
N LYS A 9 10.12 21.68 -14.35
CA LYS A 9 10.08 22.88 -15.18
C LYS A 9 8.76 23.63 -14.94
N SER A 10 8.88 24.89 -14.53
CA SER A 10 7.73 25.81 -14.52
C SER A 10 7.22 25.98 -15.95
N LEU A 11 5.91 25.86 -16.13
CA LEU A 11 5.28 26.14 -17.41
C LEU A 11 4.90 27.62 -17.51
N PRO A 12 4.80 28.21 -18.71
CA PRO A 12 4.35 29.59 -18.90
C PRO A 12 2.96 29.88 -18.29
N SER A 13 2.12 28.84 -18.17
CA SER A 13 0.82 28.93 -17.48
C SER A 13 0.94 29.29 -15.99
N ASP A 14 2.08 29.01 -15.36
CA ASP A 14 2.28 29.16 -13.91
C ASP A 14 2.47 30.62 -13.52
N GLU A 15 2.89 31.48 -14.45
CA GLU A 15 3.03 32.93 -14.25
C GLU A 15 1.68 33.59 -13.95
N ARG A 16 0.58 32.98 -14.42
CA ARG A 16 -0.79 33.44 -14.15
C ARG A 16 -1.21 33.18 -12.70
N ILE A 17 -0.50 32.31 -11.98
CA ILE A 17 -0.82 31.91 -10.61
C ILE A 17 -0.12 32.87 -9.63
N LYS A 18 -0.89 33.81 -9.08
CA LYS A 18 -0.36 34.88 -8.21
C LYS A 18 0.22 34.33 -6.90
N SER A 19 -0.50 33.41 -6.26
CA SER A 19 -0.10 32.85 -4.96
C SER A 19 1.08 31.88 -5.10
N LYS A 20 2.12 32.06 -4.28
CA LYS A 20 3.25 31.14 -4.19
C LYS A 20 2.80 29.73 -3.81
N ARG A 21 1.90 29.59 -2.83
CA ARG A 21 1.36 28.29 -2.38
C ARG A 21 0.58 27.60 -3.49
N ALA A 22 -0.16 28.35 -4.30
CA ALA A 22 -0.89 27.78 -5.43
C ALA A 22 0.06 27.30 -6.54
N ARG A 23 1.16 28.02 -6.80
CA ARG A 23 2.21 27.57 -7.72
C ARG A 23 2.89 26.29 -7.22
N GLU A 24 3.24 26.23 -5.94
CA GLU A 24 3.82 25.04 -5.33
C GLU A 24 2.87 23.84 -5.42
N TYR A 25 1.58 24.04 -5.14
CA TYR A 25 0.57 22.99 -5.26
C TYR A 25 0.44 22.46 -6.69
N VAL A 26 0.38 23.35 -7.70
CA VAL A 26 0.33 22.93 -9.11
C VAL A 26 1.58 22.16 -9.52
N LYS A 27 2.77 22.55 -9.01
CA LYS A 27 4.00 21.78 -9.23
C LYS A 27 3.90 20.37 -8.63
N LEU A 28 3.38 20.24 -7.41
CA LEU A 28 3.16 18.94 -6.77
C LEU A 28 2.19 18.07 -7.57
N MET A 29 1.10 18.64 -8.09
CA MET A 29 0.14 17.89 -8.91
C MET A 29 0.79 17.31 -10.17
N ARG A 30 1.66 18.07 -10.83
CA ARG A 30 2.39 17.58 -12.02
C ARG A 30 3.41 16.51 -11.68
N LEU A 31 4.16 16.68 -10.59
CA LEU A 31 5.06 15.66 -10.07
C LEU A 31 4.33 14.34 -9.80
N TYR A 32 3.17 14.44 -9.17
CA TYR A 32 2.35 13.28 -8.86
C TYR A 32 1.90 12.56 -10.13
N GLU A 33 1.42 13.30 -11.13
CA GLU A 33 1.02 12.72 -12.41
C GLU A 33 2.20 12.06 -13.16
N GLU A 34 3.38 12.69 -13.14
CA GLU A 34 4.60 12.11 -13.74
C GLU A 34 5.03 10.83 -13.00
N LEU A 35 4.96 10.84 -11.67
CA LEU A 35 5.26 9.69 -10.83
C LEU A 35 4.28 8.53 -11.08
N GLU A 36 2.98 8.81 -11.20
CA GLU A 36 1.97 7.81 -11.54
C GLU A 36 2.23 7.18 -12.91
N ARG A 37 2.59 8.00 -13.91
CA ARG A 37 2.92 7.51 -15.25
C ARG A 37 4.16 6.62 -15.24
N GLU A 38 5.20 7.01 -14.51
CA GLU A 38 6.44 6.25 -14.40
C GLU A 38 6.21 4.93 -13.66
N LYS A 39 5.46 4.95 -12.55
CA LYS A 39 5.06 3.75 -11.81
C LYS A 39 4.26 2.80 -12.71
N ALA A 40 3.30 3.31 -13.47
CA ALA A 40 2.52 2.51 -14.41
C ALA A 40 3.34 2.02 -15.61
N ARG A 41 4.46 2.67 -15.96
CA ARG A 41 5.40 2.16 -16.95
C ARG A 41 6.17 0.98 -16.38
N LEU A 42 6.81 1.17 -15.22
CA LEU A 42 7.58 0.13 -14.54
C LEU A 42 6.72 -1.11 -14.24
N ASP A 43 5.50 -0.92 -13.78
CA ASP A 43 4.59 -2.05 -13.52
C ASP A 43 4.28 -2.91 -14.77
N ARG A 44 4.34 -2.31 -15.97
CA ARG A 44 4.21 -3.07 -17.23
C ARG A 44 5.51 -3.67 -17.74
N GLU A 45 6.65 -3.16 -17.26
CA GLU A 45 8.00 -3.57 -17.68
C GLU A 45 8.59 -4.65 -16.75
N LEU A 46 8.18 -4.67 -15.48
CA LEU A 46 8.66 -5.62 -14.47
C LEU A 46 8.09 -7.03 -14.73
N GLU A 47 8.99 -8.00 -14.68
CA GLU A 47 8.64 -9.42 -14.67
C GLU A 47 8.09 -9.84 -13.30
N GLU A 48 7.43 -11.01 -13.24
CA GLU A 48 6.76 -11.48 -12.01
C GLU A 48 7.71 -11.68 -10.83
N ASP A 49 8.96 -12.09 -11.06
CA ASP A 49 10.00 -12.22 -10.05
C ASP A 49 10.46 -10.86 -9.52
N GLU A 50 10.61 -9.86 -10.39
CA GLU A 50 10.96 -8.50 -9.99
C GLU A 50 9.81 -7.82 -9.21
N LYS A 51 8.56 -8.06 -9.61
CA LYS A 51 7.37 -7.63 -8.84
C LYS A 51 7.35 -8.26 -7.45
N GLN A 52 7.72 -9.53 -7.35
CA GLN A 52 7.81 -10.23 -6.08
C GLN A 52 8.92 -9.65 -5.20
N GLU A 53 10.10 -9.35 -5.76
CA GLU A 53 11.19 -8.68 -5.04
C GLU A 53 10.76 -7.31 -4.49
N ALA A 54 10.10 -6.50 -5.32
CA ALA A 54 9.56 -5.20 -4.92
C ALA A 54 8.52 -5.34 -3.79
N PHE A 55 7.66 -6.35 -3.86
CA PHE A 55 6.70 -6.66 -2.79
C PHE A 55 7.39 -7.06 -1.49
N GLU A 56 8.45 -7.86 -1.53
CA GLU A 56 9.18 -8.29 -0.34
C GLU A 56 9.87 -7.13 0.38
N ALA A 57 10.46 -6.21 -0.38
CA ALA A 57 11.03 -4.97 0.14
C ALA A 57 9.97 -4.12 0.86
N LEU A 58 8.84 -3.86 0.19
CA LEU A 58 7.71 -3.11 0.75
C LEU A 58 7.08 -3.82 1.96
N SER A 59 7.01 -5.14 1.91
CA SER A 59 6.41 -5.94 2.99
C SER A 59 7.17 -5.81 4.29
N SER A 60 8.50 -5.79 4.21
CA SER A 60 9.38 -5.61 5.37
C SER A 60 9.24 -4.22 5.97
N GLU A 61 9.19 -3.18 5.13
CA GLU A 61 9.05 -1.79 5.57
C GLU A 61 7.73 -1.57 6.30
N PHE A 62 6.62 -1.96 5.68
CA PHE A 62 5.25 -1.67 6.15
C PHE A 62 4.61 -2.80 6.98
N ASN A 63 5.33 -3.88 7.25
CA ASN A 63 4.82 -5.08 7.94
C ASN A 63 3.56 -5.64 7.27
N ILE A 64 3.64 -5.78 5.94
CA ILE A 64 2.58 -6.33 5.09
C ILE A 64 2.66 -7.86 5.20
N PRO A 65 1.55 -8.54 5.57
CA PRO A 65 1.57 -9.99 5.61
C PRO A 65 1.57 -10.56 4.18
N PRO A 66 2.22 -11.72 3.94
CA PRO A 66 2.23 -12.36 2.61
C PRO A 66 0.84 -12.83 2.18
N HIS A 67 -0.04 -13.07 3.15
CA HIS A 67 -1.43 -13.42 2.91
C HIS A 67 -2.37 -12.56 3.77
N VAL A 68 -3.49 -12.18 3.19
CA VAL A 68 -4.56 -11.44 3.87
C VAL A 68 -5.84 -12.27 3.98
N THR A 69 -6.70 -11.85 4.90
CA THR A 69 -8.03 -12.44 5.06
C THR A 69 -9.00 -11.91 3.99
N VAL A 70 -10.14 -12.59 3.82
CA VAL A 70 -11.26 -12.10 3.00
C VAL A 70 -11.67 -10.67 3.39
N ARG A 71 -11.64 -10.34 4.69
CA ARG A 71 -12.04 -9.03 5.18
C ARG A 71 -11.06 -7.94 4.75
N ASP A 72 -9.77 -8.22 4.89
CA ASP A 72 -8.72 -7.29 4.47
C ASP A 72 -8.72 -7.11 2.95
N ALA A 73 -8.85 -8.21 2.19
CA ALA A 73 -8.98 -8.15 0.73
C ALA A 73 -10.22 -7.34 0.29
N ALA A 74 -11.35 -7.49 0.98
CA ALA A 74 -12.55 -6.70 0.72
C ALA A 74 -12.33 -5.21 0.95
N GLU A 75 -11.62 -4.85 2.03
CA GLU A 75 -11.23 -3.46 2.32
C GLU A 75 -10.31 -2.90 1.22
N ILE A 76 -9.28 -3.65 0.85
CA ILE A 76 -8.29 -3.28 -0.18
C ILE A 76 -8.94 -3.09 -1.55
N MET A 77 -9.81 -4.03 -1.95
CA MET A 77 -10.48 -4.02 -3.27
C MET A 77 -11.71 -3.09 -3.32
N GLY A 78 -12.23 -2.65 -2.17
CA GLY A 78 -13.45 -1.83 -2.11
C GLY A 78 -14.72 -2.60 -2.50
N ILE A 79 -14.74 -3.91 -2.31
CA ILE A 79 -15.89 -4.79 -2.65
C ILE A 79 -16.39 -5.55 -1.41
N SER A 80 -17.54 -6.22 -1.52
CA SER A 80 -18.07 -6.98 -0.38
C SER A 80 -17.25 -8.26 -0.12
N PRO A 81 -17.16 -8.73 1.15
CA PRO A 81 -16.53 -10.01 1.47
C PRO A 81 -17.13 -11.22 0.72
N GLN A 82 -18.41 -11.18 0.36
CA GLN A 82 -19.05 -12.22 -0.44
C GLN A 82 -18.47 -12.27 -1.87
N MET A 83 -18.24 -11.09 -2.46
CA MET A 83 -17.62 -10.99 -3.78
C MET A 83 -16.19 -11.51 -3.77
N VAL A 84 -15.41 -11.19 -2.73
CA VAL A 84 -14.06 -11.74 -2.55
C VAL A 84 -14.08 -13.26 -2.47
N ARG A 85 -14.97 -13.86 -1.65
CA ARG A 85 -15.09 -15.33 -1.56
C ARG A 85 -15.45 -15.95 -2.90
N ARG A 86 -16.34 -15.31 -3.66
CA ARG A 86 -16.70 -15.74 -5.01
C ARG A 86 -15.49 -15.72 -5.94
N TYR A 87 -14.71 -14.64 -5.94
CA TYR A 87 -13.49 -14.55 -6.74
C TYR A 87 -12.42 -15.59 -6.35
N CYS A 88 -12.29 -15.91 -5.07
CA CYS A 88 -11.42 -17.00 -4.62
C CYS A 88 -11.91 -18.36 -5.14
N ALA A 89 -13.22 -18.64 -5.04
CA ALA A 89 -13.80 -19.89 -5.52
C ALA A 89 -13.75 -20.04 -7.06
N GLU A 90 -13.85 -18.92 -7.79
CA GLU A 90 -13.75 -18.86 -9.25
C GLU A 90 -12.30 -18.87 -9.76
N GLY A 91 -11.29 -18.87 -8.88
CA GLY A 91 -9.87 -18.82 -9.26
C GLY A 91 -9.41 -17.47 -9.82
N LYS A 92 -10.20 -16.40 -9.64
CA LYS A 92 -9.84 -15.02 -10.03
C LYS A 92 -8.85 -14.37 -9.09
N LEU A 93 -8.72 -14.90 -7.87
CA LEU A 93 -7.72 -14.50 -6.91
C LEU A 93 -6.86 -15.72 -6.56
N SER A 94 -5.55 -15.51 -6.51
CA SER A 94 -4.61 -16.49 -5.96
C SER A 94 -4.85 -16.61 -4.46
N ALA A 95 -5.55 -17.67 -4.05
CA ALA A 95 -5.96 -17.88 -2.68
C ALA A 95 -6.07 -19.37 -2.35
N GLN A 96 -5.82 -19.71 -1.08
CA GLN A 96 -5.95 -21.07 -0.55
C GLN A 96 -6.95 -21.08 0.60
N GLN A 97 -7.81 -22.11 0.65
CA GLN A 97 -8.65 -22.33 1.82
C GLN A 97 -7.80 -22.91 2.95
N THR A 98 -7.91 -22.35 4.15
CA THR A 98 -7.24 -22.91 5.33
C THR A 98 -7.82 -24.28 5.70
N LEU A 99 -9.10 -24.49 5.41
CA LEU A 99 -9.82 -25.75 5.54
C LEU A 99 -10.89 -25.78 4.45
N GLU A 100 -10.97 -26.89 3.71
CA GLU A 100 -11.96 -27.07 2.65
C GLU A 100 -13.39 -26.86 3.18
N GLY A 101 -14.19 -26.06 2.45
CA GLY A 101 -15.57 -25.76 2.80
C GLY A 101 -15.76 -24.78 3.97
N SER A 102 -14.70 -24.40 4.69
CA SER A 102 -14.81 -23.47 5.83
C SER A 102 -15.07 -22.01 5.42
N GLY A 103 -14.83 -21.68 4.15
CA GLY A 103 -14.87 -20.32 3.64
C GLY A 103 -13.76 -19.40 4.19
N LYS A 104 -12.82 -19.92 4.98
CA LYS A 104 -11.65 -19.16 5.44
C LYS A 104 -10.56 -19.22 4.38
N TRP A 105 -10.28 -18.08 3.76
CA TRP A 105 -9.30 -17.96 2.68
C TRP A 105 -8.06 -17.20 3.16
N ARG A 106 -6.89 -17.67 2.69
CA ARG A 106 -5.61 -16.97 2.68
C ARG A 106 -5.38 -16.48 1.26
N ILE A 107 -5.44 -15.17 1.06
CA ILE A 107 -5.34 -14.53 -0.26
C ILE A 107 -3.95 -13.93 -0.36
N ALA A 108 -3.17 -14.26 -1.40
CA ALA A 108 -1.83 -13.69 -1.57
C ALA A 108 -1.92 -12.16 -1.68
N THR A 109 -1.16 -11.44 -0.86
CA THR A 109 -1.32 -9.98 -0.74
C THR A 109 -0.73 -9.22 -1.92
N ALA A 110 0.34 -9.75 -2.54
CA ALA A 110 1.04 -9.13 -3.67
C ALA A 110 0.10 -8.76 -4.83
N GLN A 111 -0.86 -9.63 -5.17
CA GLN A 111 -1.84 -9.38 -6.24
C GLN A 111 -2.81 -8.21 -5.96
N LEU A 112 -2.81 -7.67 -4.73
CA LEU A 112 -3.72 -6.62 -4.30
C LEU A 112 -3.06 -5.23 -4.30
N MET A 113 -1.80 -5.11 -4.68
CA MET A 113 -1.05 -3.84 -4.64
C MET A 113 -1.63 -2.73 -5.54
N GLU A 114 -2.26 -3.12 -6.63
CA GLU A 114 -2.86 -2.19 -7.61
C GLU A 114 -4.32 -1.84 -7.27
N GLN A 115 -4.84 -2.36 -6.17
CA GLN A 115 -6.25 -2.20 -5.83
C GLN A 115 -6.53 -0.80 -5.23
N PRO A 116 -7.76 -0.27 -5.40
CA PRO A 116 -8.08 1.13 -5.12
C PRO A 116 -7.74 1.61 -3.69
N ASN A 117 -7.85 0.74 -2.68
CA ASN A 117 -7.62 1.12 -1.29
C ASN A 117 -6.32 0.54 -0.72
N TRP A 118 -5.35 0.19 -1.58
CA TRP A 118 -4.06 -0.34 -1.15
C TRP A 118 -3.35 0.60 -0.16
N GLU A 119 -3.24 1.89 -0.48
CA GLU A 119 -2.57 2.88 0.38
C GLU A 119 -3.20 2.95 1.77
N ARG A 120 -4.53 2.91 1.84
CA ARG A 120 -5.26 2.91 3.12
C ARG A 120 -4.94 1.66 3.96
N PHE A 121 -4.77 0.51 3.31
CA PHE A 121 -4.36 -0.71 3.99
C PHE A 121 -2.93 -0.60 4.53
N ILE A 122 -2.00 -0.04 3.74
CA ILE A 122 -0.62 0.22 4.19
C ILE A 122 -0.59 1.14 5.41
N ASP A 123 -1.33 2.25 5.39
CA ASP A 123 -1.42 3.17 6.53
C ASP A 123 -1.95 2.49 7.79
N LYS A 124 -2.96 1.64 7.64
CA LYS A 124 -3.52 0.84 8.73
C LYS A 124 -2.46 -0.11 9.31
N ARG A 125 -1.68 -0.78 8.46
CA ARG A 125 -0.60 -1.69 8.88
C ARG A 125 0.53 -0.95 9.58
N ALA A 126 0.95 0.21 9.06
CA ALA A 126 1.97 1.05 9.68
C ALA A 126 1.53 1.53 11.08
N LYS A 127 0.26 1.94 11.25
CA LYS A 127 -0.30 2.31 12.55
C LYS A 127 -0.32 1.15 13.53
N LEU A 128 -0.75 -0.04 13.09
CA LEU A 128 -0.76 -1.24 13.93
C LEU A 128 0.66 -1.64 14.36
N LYS A 129 1.64 -1.56 13.45
CA LYS A 129 3.07 -1.79 13.76
C LYS A 129 3.53 -0.85 14.88
N LYS A 130 3.28 0.46 14.72
CA LYS A 130 3.66 1.47 15.72
C LYS A 130 3.01 1.25 17.08
N GLN A 131 1.73 0.84 17.10
CA GLN A 131 1.03 0.52 18.35
C GLN A 131 1.60 -0.74 19.01
N SER A 132 1.89 -1.78 18.22
CA SER A 132 2.46 -3.03 18.73
C SER A 132 3.86 -2.85 19.29
N THR A 133 4.71 -2.03 18.64
CA THR A 133 6.06 -1.74 19.15
C THR A 133 5.99 -0.93 20.44
N ALA A 134 5.14 0.11 20.50
CA ALA A 134 4.99 0.92 21.71
C ALA A 134 4.53 0.08 22.91
N LEU A 135 3.61 -0.85 22.71
CA LEU A 135 3.17 -1.77 23.76
C LEU A 135 4.29 -2.72 24.20
N ALA A 136 5.07 -3.25 23.25
CA ALA A 136 6.20 -4.12 23.56
C ALA A 136 7.28 -3.40 24.39
N ASP A 137 7.60 -2.16 24.01
CA ASP A 137 8.55 -1.30 24.73
C ASP A 137 8.07 -1.01 26.15
N GLU A 138 6.76 -0.76 26.34
CA GLU A 138 6.16 -0.56 27.65
C GLU A 138 6.26 -1.81 28.54
N VAL A 139 5.95 -2.98 27.98
CA VAL A 139 6.07 -4.26 28.71
C VAL A 139 7.51 -4.55 29.11
N LEU A 140 8.48 -4.30 28.22
CA LEU A 140 9.91 -4.46 28.53
C LEU A 140 10.34 -3.53 29.66
N ALA A 141 9.92 -2.26 29.62
CA ALA A 141 10.22 -1.31 30.69
C ALA A 141 9.62 -1.74 32.04
N GLN A 142 8.42 -2.33 32.06
CA GLN A 142 7.80 -2.84 33.29
C GLN A 142 8.52 -4.06 33.86
N LEU A 143 9.09 -4.92 33.01
CA LEU A 143 9.88 -6.08 33.43
C LEU A 143 11.26 -5.67 33.95
N ASP A 144 11.89 -4.66 33.34
CA ASP A 144 13.19 -4.12 33.78
C ASP A 144 13.08 -3.28 35.06
N SER A 145 11.90 -2.73 35.36
CA SER A 145 11.61 -1.99 36.60
C SER A 145 11.26 -2.90 37.79
N GLY A 146 11.21 -4.22 37.58
CA GLY A 146 10.77 -5.23 38.54
C GLY A 146 11.89 -6.11 39.11
N VAL A 147 13.12 -5.59 39.24
CA VAL A 147 14.25 -6.21 39.96
C VAL A 147 14.71 -5.30 41.10
#